data_AF-A0A1Q7TWC5-F1
#
_entry.id   AF-A0A1Q7TWC5-F1
#
_cell.length_a   1.000
_cell.length_b   1.000
_cell.length_c   1.000
_cell.angle_alpha   90.00
_cell.angle_beta   90.00
_cell.angle_gamma   90.00
#
_symmetry.space_group_name_H-M   'P 1'
#
loop_
_entity.id
_entity.type
_entity.pdbx_description
1 polymer ?
#
loop_
_entity_poly.entity_id
_entity_poly.type
_entity_poly.pdbx_seq_one_letter_code
_entity_poly.pdbx_strand_id
1 'polypeptide(L)'
;MPGYSKETGYYLNGKLPRIALIARGVRFPAGRWLRFVGATTDPDLVQELAADLFPGLRATPVPIVTLLTDSDVDRFERELQAELAGSMSR
;
A
#
# COMPACT_ATOMS: atom_id res chain seq x y z
N MET A 1 0.62 11.68 -15.99
CA MET A 1 1.83 11.24 -15.25
C MET A 1 1.39 10.63 -13.92
N PRO A 2 1.96 9.51 -13.49
CA PRO A 2 1.70 8.99 -12.15
C PRO A 2 2.13 10.04 -11.11
N GLY A 3 1.34 10.19 -10.05
CA GLY A 3 1.68 11.10 -8.96
C GLY A 3 2.90 10.58 -8.20
N TYR A 4 3.69 11.50 -7.65
CA TYR A 4 4.77 11.18 -6.73
C TYR A 4 4.35 11.54 -5.31
N SER A 5 4.77 10.71 -4.36
CA SER A 5 4.59 10.99 -2.94
C SER A 5 5.33 12.26 -2.56
N LYS A 6 4.63 13.23 -1.98
CA LYS A 6 5.26 14.49 -1.50
C LYS A 6 5.95 14.31 -0.15
N GLU A 7 5.58 13.26 0.59
CA GLU A 7 6.04 12.99 1.96
C GLU A 7 6.10 11.48 2.21
N THR A 8 7.08 11.04 3.02
CA THR A 8 7.10 9.65 3.46
C THR A 8 5.92 9.38 4.40
N GLY A 9 5.18 8.31 4.16
CA GLY A 9 4.04 7.93 5.01
C GLY A 9 3.35 6.65 4.56
N TYR A 10 2.36 6.24 5.33
CA TYR A 10 1.54 5.07 5.03
C TYR A 10 0.33 5.46 4.20
N TYR A 11 0.11 4.67 3.15
CA TYR A 11 -0.95 4.84 2.17
C TYR A 11 -1.78 3.56 2.06
N LEU A 12 -3.08 3.74 1.84
CA LEU A 12 -4.03 2.68 1.61
C LEU A 12 -4.64 2.80 0.22
N ASN A 13 -4.93 1.67 -0.40
CA ASN A 13 -5.69 1.60 -1.63
C ASN A 13 -6.99 0.82 -1.38
N GLY A 14 -8.14 1.48 -1.50
CA GLY A 14 -9.44 0.85 -1.18
C GLY A 14 -9.85 -0.33 -2.07
N LYS A 15 -9.07 -0.68 -3.10
CA LYS A 15 -9.29 -1.88 -3.93
C LYS A 15 -8.24 -2.97 -3.72
N LEU A 16 -7.17 -2.69 -2.98
CA LEU A 16 -6.09 -3.64 -2.72
C LEU A 16 -5.98 -3.85 -1.20
N PRO A 17 -6.02 -5.09 -0.70
CA PRO A 17 -5.83 -5.38 0.71
C PRO A 17 -4.34 -5.27 1.07
N ARG A 18 -3.77 -4.07 0.95
CA ARG A 18 -2.35 -3.75 1.17
C ARG A 18 -2.21 -2.34 1.74
N ILE A 19 -1.28 -2.19 2.67
CA ILE A 19 -0.80 -0.90 3.16
C ILE A 19 0.59 -0.69 2.55
N ALA A 20 0.88 0.52 2.06
CA ALA A 20 2.21 0.85 1.53
C ALA A 20 2.84 2.01 2.32
N LEU A 21 4.03 1.79 2.87
CA LEU A 21 4.93 2.85 3.31
C LEU A 21 5.69 3.37 2.09
N ILE A 22 5.34 4.57 1.62
CA ILE A 22 5.90 5.14 0.38
C ILE A 22 6.79 6.32 0.74
N ALA A 23 8.06 6.27 0.35
CA ALA A 23 9.00 7.36 0.58
C ALA A 23 8.67 8.62 -0.25
N ARG A 24 9.05 9.79 0.27
CA ARG A 24 8.99 11.04 -0.49
C ARG A 24 9.75 10.90 -1.81
N GLY A 25 9.15 11.39 -2.90
CA GLY A 25 9.74 11.36 -4.22
C GLY A 25 9.61 10.01 -4.93
N VAL A 26 8.94 9.03 -4.33
CA VAL A 26 8.62 7.74 -4.95
C VAL A 26 7.27 7.81 -5.66
N ARG A 27 7.18 7.20 -6.84
CA ARG A 27 5.96 7.08 -7.64
C ARG A 27 4.88 6.30 -6.88
N PHE A 28 3.63 6.72 -6.96
CA PHE A 28 2.54 5.88 -6.49
C PHE A 28 2.37 4.63 -7.39
N PRO A 29 2.14 3.44 -6.80
CA PRO A 29 1.70 2.30 -7.59
C PRO A 29 0.38 2.60 -8.32
N ALA A 30 0.07 1.85 -9.37
CA ALA A 30 -1.18 1.97 -10.10
C ALA A 30 -2.40 1.90 -9.15
N GLY A 31 -3.36 2.79 -9.37
CA GLY A 31 -4.59 2.90 -8.57
C GLY A 31 -4.70 4.19 -7.76
N ARG A 32 -5.63 4.19 -6.80
CA ARG A 32 -5.87 5.35 -5.93
C ARG A 32 -5.33 5.06 -4.54
N TRP A 33 -4.38 5.88 -4.11
CA TRP A 33 -3.72 5.78 -2.82
C TRP A 33 -4.09 6.97 -1.95
N LEU A 34 -4.57 6.70 -0.74
CA LEU A 34 -4.89 7.70 0.26
C LEU A 34 -3.88 7.61 1.39
N ARG A 35 -3.21 8.71 1.67
CA ARG A 35 -2.39 8.82 2.88
C ARG A 35 -3.31 8.88 4.09
N PHE A 36 -2.98 8.11 5.12
CA PHE A 36 -3.76 8.14 6.36
C PHE A 36 -2.90 8.38 7.60
N VAL A 37 -1.61 8.03 7.56
CA VAL A 37 -0.70 8.32 8.70
C VAL A 37 0.76 8.55 8.26
N GLY A 38 1.52 9.24 9.10
CA GLY A 38 2.94 9.55 8.87
C GLY A 38 3.87 8.34 9.04
N ALA A 39 5.11 8.47 8.56
CA ALA A 39 6.08 7.37 8.49
C ALA A 39 6.60 6.86 9.84
N THR A 40 6.50 7.68 10.89
CA THR A 40 7.03 7.35 12.23
C THR A 40 6.04 6.59 13.10
N THR A 41 4.86 6.29 12.58
CA THR A 41 3.85 5.53 13.30
C THR A 41 4.23 4.05 13.35
N ASP A 42 4.05 3.47 14.53
CA ASP A 42 4.29 2.06 14.79
C ASP A 42 3.44 1.16 13.85
N PRO A 43 4.02 0.09 13.26
CA PRO A 43 3.30 -0.78 12.33
C PRO A 43 2.03 -1.43 12.89
N ASP A 44 1.98 -1.76 14.18
CA ASP A 44 0.79 -2.37 14.78
C ASP A 44 -0.33 -1.33 14.86
N LEU A 45 0.00 -0.10 15.27
CA LEU A 45 -0.96 1.02 15.24
C LEU A 45 -1.39 1.37 13.81
N VAL A 46 -0.53 1.22 12.81
CA VAL A 46 -0.89 1.39 11.39
C VAL A 46 -1.96 0.38 10.97
N GLN A 47 -1.84 -0.88 11.41
CA GLN A 47 -2.85 -1.91 11.12
C GLN A 47 -4.18 -1.60 11.80
N GLU A 48 -4.16 -1.19 13.07
CA GLU A 48 -5.36 -0.80 13.81
C GLU A 48 -6.08 0.37 13.13
N LEU A 49 -5.35 1.44 12.78
CA LEU A 49 -5.90 2.59 12.07
C LEU A 49 -6.46 2.22 10.69
N ALA A 50 -5.79 1.33 9.96
CA ALA A 50 -6.29 0.84 8.67
C ALA A 50 -7.60 0.06 8.85
N ALA A 51 -7.70 -0.77 9.88
CA ALA A 51 -8.90 -1.54 10.20
C ALA A 51 -10.07 -0.65 10.66
N ASP A 52 -9.79 0.48 11.31
CA ASP A 52 -10.81 1.47 11.68
C ASP A 52 -11.33 2.27 10.48
N LEU A 53 -10.43 2.66 9.56
CA LEU A 53 -10.80 3.39 8.35
C LEU A 53 -11.48 2.50 7.30
N PHE A 54 -11.11 1.22 7.25
CA PHE A 54 -11.64 0.24 6.31
C PHE A 54 -12.11 -1.01 7.07
N PRO A 55 -13.38 -1.06 7.51
CA PRO A 55 -13.90 -2.19 8.29
C PRO A 55 -13.73 -3.56 7.61
N GLY A 56 -13.66 -3.59 6.28
CA GLY A 56 -13.37 -4.80 5.51
C GLY A 56 -11.97 -5.40 5.75
N LEU A 57 -11.05 -4.64 6.36
CA LEU A 57 -9.71 -5.08 6.75
C LEU A 57 -9.63 -5.61 8.20
N ARG A 58 -10.70 -5.46 9.00
CA ARG A 58 -10.73 -5.91 10.41
C ARG A 58 -10.58 -7.42 10.56
N ALA A 59 -11.11 -8.19 9.61
CA ALA A 59 -11.13 -9.65 9.68
C ALA A 59 -9.75 -10.27 9.42
N THR A 60 -8.84 -9.56 8.74
CA THR A 60 -7.53 -10.09 8.37
C THR A 60 -6.53 -8.94 8.22
N PRO A 61 -5.46 -8.89 9.04
CA PRO A 61 -4.38 -7.93 8.85
C PRO A 61 -3.85 -7.98 7.42
N VAL A 62 -3.69 -6.82 6.81
CA VAL A 62 -3.17 -6.73 5.44
C VAL A 62 -1.65 -6.56 5.48
N PRO A 63 -0.91 -7.12 4.51
CA PRO A 63 0.53 -6.88 4.44
C PRO A 63 0.86 -5.40 4.33
N ILE A 64 1.87 -4.97 5.09
CA ILE A 64 2.54 -3.68 4.94
C ILE A 64 3.73 -3.88 4.01
N VAL A 65 3.78 -3.13 2.91
CA VAL A 65 4.90 -3.12 1.97
C VAL A 65 5.65 -1.80 2.07
N THR A 66 6.98 -1.84 1.92
CA THR A 66 7.83 -0.65 1.97
C THR A 66 8.37 -0.35 0.57
N LEU A 67 8.09 0.85 0.07
CA LEU A 67 8.46 1.31 -1.28
C LEU A 67 9.35 2.55 -1.15
N LEU A 68 10.66 2.37 -1.27
CA LEU A 68 11.66 3.43 -1.08
C LEU A 68 12.17 4.00 -2.40
N THR A 69 11.98 3.26 -3.50
CA THR A 69 12.43 3.61 -4.83
C THR A 69 11.35 3.26 -5.87
N ASP A 70 11.44 3.87 -7.07
CA ASP A 70 10.56 3.51 -8.18
C ASP A 70 10.74 2.04 -8.60
N SER A 71 11.93 1.47 -8.42
CA SER A 71 12.19 0.04 -8.66
C SER A 71 11.42 -0.88 -7.70
N ASP A 72 11.23 -0.45 -6.44
CA ASP A 72 10.39 -1.18 -5.48
C ASP A 72 8.93 -1.18 -5.94
N VAL A 73 8.46 -0.05 -6.48
CA VAL A 73 7.12 0.09 -7.05
C VAL A 73 6.94 -0.84 -8.24
N ASP A 74 7.89 -0.85 -9.17
CA ASP A 74 7.83 -1.72 -10.35
C ASP A 74 7.81 -3.21 -9.96
N ARG A 75 8.59 -3.59 -8.94
CA ARG A 75 8.59 -4.95 -8.40
C ARG A 75 7.25 -5.29 -7.77
N PHE A 76 6.74 -4.42 -6.89
CA PHE A 76 5.45 -4.59 -6.24
C PHE A 76 4.31 -4.74 -7.26
N GLU A 77 4.29 -3.91 -8.31
CA GLU A 77 3.28 -3.99 -9.36
C GLU A 77 3.35 -5.32 -10.13
N ARG A 78 4.56 -5.81 -10.46
CA ARG A 78 4.72 -7.13 -11.10
C ARG A 78 4.23 -8.28 -10.22
N GLU A 79 4.60 -8.26 -8.94
CA GLU A 79 4.18 -9.28 -7.97
C GLU A 79 2.65 -9.28 -7.82
N LEU A 80 2.05 -8.10 -7.70
CA LEU A 80 0.60 -7.94 -7.62
C LEU A 80 -0.12 -8.46 -8.89
N GLN A 81 0.40 -8.17 -10.08
CA GLN A 81 -0.19 -8.70 -11.31
C GLN A 81 -0.09 -10.22 -11.38
N ALA A 82 1.02 -10.80 -10.93
CA ALA A 82 1.19 -12.26 -10.86
C ALA A 82 0.21 -12.91 -9.85
N GLU A 83 0.01 -12.30 -8.68
CA GLU A 83 -0.96 -12.75 -7.68
C GLU A 83 -2.39 -12.74 -8.24
N LEU A 84 -2.79 -11.64 -8.90
CA LEU A 84 -4.12 -11.50 -9.48
C LEU A 84 -4.35 -12.49 -10.63
N ALA A 85 -3.37 -12.67 -11.51
CA ALA A 85 -3.45 -13.66 -12.60
C ALA A 85 -3.57 -15.09 -12.04
N GLY A 86 -2.78 -15.44 -11.03
CA GLY A 86 -2.82 -16.74 -10.38
C GLY A 86 -4.11 -17.02 -9.58
N SER A 87 -4.79 -15.97 -9.11
CA SER A 87 -6.10 -16.07 -8.46
C SER A 87 -7.26 -16.25 -9.45
N MET A 88 -7.10 -15.87 -10.72
CA MET A 88 -8.12 -16.02 -11.77
C MET A 88 -8.08 -17.38 -12.47
N SER A 89 -7.00 -18.16 -12.28
CA SER A 89 -6.84 -19.51 -12.83
C SER A 89 -7.25 -20.63 -11.88
N ARG A 90 -7.85 -20.33 -10.73
CA ARG A 90 -8.34 -21.31 -9.74
C ARG A 90 -9.86 -21.36 -9.68
#